data_AF-A0A8E2BGK5-F1
#
_entry.id   AF-A0A8E2BGK5-F1
#
_cell.length_a   1.000
_cell.length_b   1.000
_cell.length_c   1.000
_cell.angle_alpha   90.00
_cell.angle_beta   90.00
_cell.angle_gamma   90.00
#
_symmetry.space_group_name_H-M   'P 1'
#
loop_
_entity.id
_entity.type
_entity.pdbx_description
1 polymer ?
#
loop_
_entity_poly.entity_id
_entity_poly.type
_entity_poly.pdbx_seq_one_letter_code
_entity_poly.pdbx_strand_id
1 'polypeptide(L)'
;MKHQQTNPMAWDLALAARMRATGMKFNQIAVVFGLSPDTVHCRLDPDYRRKRAVAKLMRCQPVAPGFRRYDDRVTRAEFAARLAELPHDDRDLTARVLGDPVFARSAAAKASTSPANFPVSPSGTRKISLSSPSSTC
;
A
#
# COMPACT_ATOMS: atom_id res chain seq x y z
N MET A 1 24.66 -17.14 16.17
CA MET A 1 23.60 -16.57 17.04
C MET A 1 22.36 -17.44 16.92
N LYS A 2 21.97 -18.13 17.99
CA LYS A 2 20.82 -19.04 17.99
C LYS A 2 19.56 -18.20 18.14
N HIS A 3 18.70 -18.16 17.12
CA HIS A 3 17.39 -17.55 17.22
C HIS A 3 16.61 -18.26 18.33
N GLN A 4 16.37 -17.55 19.44
CA GLN A 4 15.38 -17.98 20.42
C GLN A 4 14.02 -17.92 19.71
N GLN A 5 13.51 -19.08 19.31
CA GLN A 5 12.09 -19.22 18.96
C GLN A 5 11.31 -18.88 20.22
N THR A 6 10.81 -17.66 20.30
CA THR A 6 9.74 -17.30 21.22
C THR A 6 8.55 -18.18 20.83
N ASN A 7 8.32 -19.26 21.57
CA ASN A 7 7.08 -20.01 21.46
C ASN A 7 5.94 -18.99 21.66
N PRO A 8 5.13 -18.69 20.64
CA PRO A 8 4.00 -17.79 20.82
C PRO A 8 3.13 -18.43 21.90
N MET A 9 2.73 -17.65 22.94
CA MET A 9 2.00 -18.13 24.13
C MET A 9 1.30 -19.46 23.85
N ALA A 10 1.92 -20.54 24.32
CA ALA A 10 1.48 -21.90 24.01
C ALA A 10 0.17 -22.13 24.77
N TRP A 11 -0.94 -21.72 24.17
CA TRP A 11 -2.27 -21.95 24.70
C TRP A 11 -2.51 -23.46 24.79
N ASP A 12 -2.98 -23.93 25.96
CA ASP A 12 -3.11 -25.35 26.27
C ASP A 12 -4.39 -25.93 25.63
N LEU A 13 -4.20 -26.67 24.53
CA LEU A 13 -5.28 -27.36 23.82
C LEU A 13 -5.98 -28.41 24.70
N ALA A 14 -5.24 -29.08 25.58
CA ALA A 14 -5.80 -30.11 26.46
C ALA A 14 -6.72 -29.49 27.51
N LEU A 15 -6.32 -28.34 28.08
CA LEU A 15 -7.18 -27.56 28.97
C LEU A 15 -8.44 -27.08 28.26
N ALA A 16 -8.31 -26.51 27.05
CA ALA A 16 -9.45 -26.05 26.27
C ALA A 16 -10.43 -27.20 25.93
N ALA A 17 -9.91 -28.40 25.64
CA ALA A 17 -10.72 -29.59 25.39
C ALA A 17 -11.48 -30.05 26.65
N ARG A 18 -10.84 -30.03 27.82
CA ARG A 18 -11.51 -30.31 29.11
C ARG A 18 -12.63 -29.31 29.39
N MET A 19 -12.39 -28.02 29.20
CA MET A 19 -13.43 -26.98 29.36
C MET A 19 -14.60 -27.18 28.41
N ARG A 20 -14.33 -27.68 27.19
CA ARG A 20 -15.40 -28.03 26.26
C ARG A 20 -16.20 -29.25 26.73
N ALA A 21 -15.53 -30.27 27.26
CA ALA A 21 -16.17 -31.46 27.81
C ALA A 21 -17.04 -31.14 29.04
N THR A 22 -16.68 -30.12 29.84
CA THR A 22 -17.52 -29.60 30.95
C THR A 22 -18.70 -28.75 30.47
N GLY A 23 -18.90 -28.59 29.15
CA GLY A 23 -20.06 -27.89 28.59
C GLY A 23 -19.87 -26.39 28.36
N MET A 24 -18.67 -25.83 28.57
CA MET A 24 -18.44 -24.41 28.25
C MET A 24 -18.61 -24.14 26.75
N LYS A 25 -19.14 -22.96 26.45
CA LYS A 25 -19.28 -22.48 25.06
C LYS A 25 -17.94 -21.96 24.54
N PHE A 26 -17.73 -22.03 23.23
CA PHE A 26 -16.50 -21.56 22.59
C PHE A 26 -16.17 -20.09 22.89
N ASN A 27 -17.19 -19.22 23.00
CA ASN A 27 -17.00 -17.82 23.38
C ASN A 27 -16.40 -17.65 24.78
N GLN A 28 -16.81 -18.49 25.74
CA GLN A 28 -16.30 -18.45 27.11
C GLN A 28 -14.86 -18.94 27.17
N ILE A 29 -14.56 -20.02 26.46
CA ILE A 29 -13.21 -20.57 26.33
C ILE A 29 -12.29 -19.52 25.68
N ALA A 30 -12.75 -18.83 24.63
CA ALA A 30 -12.02 -17.74 23.99
C ALA A 30 -11.64 -16.60 24.94
N VAL A 31 -12.56 -16.17 25.81
CA VAL A 31 -12.26 -15.13 26.82
C VAL A 31 -11.16 -15.58 27.77
N VAL A 32 -11.17 -16.85 28.21
CA VAL A 32 -10.15 -17.38 29.14
C VAL A 32 -8.76 -17.42 28.52
N PHE A 33 -8.66 -17.77 27.23
CA PHE A 33 -7.37 -17.82 26.52
C PHE A 33 -6.98 -16.49 25.85
N GLY A 34 -7.83 -15.46 25.90
CA GLY A 34 -7.62 -14.21 25.16
C GLY A 34 -7.57 -14.40 23.63
N LEU A 35 -8.28 -15.41 23.12
CA LEU A 35 -8.32 -15.76 21.69
C LEU A 35 -9.67 -15.39 21.08
N SER A 36 -9.71 -15.27 19.75
CA SER A 36 -11.00 -15.15 19.08
C SER A 36 -11.79 -16.47 19.20
N PRO A 37 -13.13 -16.43 19.36
CA PRO A 37 -13.97 -17.63 19.40
C PRO A 37 -13.78 -18.53 18.19
N ASP A 38 -13.54 -17.91 17.04
CA ASP A 38 -13.29 -18.59 15.79
C ASP A 38 -11.99 -19.41 15.80
N THR A 39 -10.93 -18.86 16.39
CA THR A 39 -9.66 -19.54 16.56
C THR A 39 -9.81 -20.78 17.45
N VAL A 40 -10.57 -20.66 18.54
CA VAL A 40 -10.88 -21.78 19.43
C VAL A 40 -11.66 -22.86 18.69
N HIS A 41 -12.68 -22.47 17.92
CA HIS A 41 -13.52 -23.40 17.16
C HIS A 41 -12.73 -24.16 16.09
N CYS A 42 -11.82 -23.49 15.38
CA CYS A 42 -10.97 -24.13 14.37
C CYS A 42 -9.93 -25.10 14.96
N ARG A 43 -9.56 -24.94 16.24
CA ARG A 43 -8.55 -25.78 16.89
C ARG A 43 -9.16 -26.95 17.64
N LEU A 44 -10.33 -26.77 18.27
CA LEU A 44 -11.03 -27.84 19.00
C LEU A 44 -11.86 -28.75 18.09
N ASP A 45 -12.38 -28.23 16.98
CA ASP A 45 -13.22 -28.99 16.06
C ASP A 45 -12.55 -29.14 14.66
N PRO A 46 -12.03 -30.34 14.34
CA PRO A 46 -11.38 -30.59 13.06
C PRO A 46 -12.37 -30.52 11.88
N ASP A 47 -13.66 -30.80 12.09
CA ASP A 47 -14.67 -30.74 11.04
C ASP A 47 -15.02 -29.31 10.70
N TYR A 48 -15.14 -28.46 11.70
CA TYR A 48 -15.30 -27.03 11.49
C TYR A 48 -14.12 -26.44 10.71
N ARG A 49 -12.90 -26.82 11.07
CA ARG A 49 -11.69 -26.40 10.35
C ARG A 49 -11.73 -26.78 8.88
N ARG A 50 -12.13 -28.03 8.57
CA ARG A 50 -12.26 -28.52 7.19
C ARG A 50 -13.32 -27.74 6.41
N LYS A 51 -14.53 -27.59 6.97
CA LYS A 51 -15.63 -26.84 6.34
C LYS A 51 -15.24 -25.39 6.06
N ARG A 52 -14.54 -24.74 6.99
CA ARG A 52 -14.04 -23.37 6.84
C ARG A 52 -12.98 -23.25 5.75
N ALA A 53 -12.05 -24.21 5.66
CA ALA A 53 -11.03 -24.22 4.61
C ALA A 53 -11.67 -24.30 3.22
N VAL A 54 -12.67 -25.18 3.06
CA VAL A 54 -13.44 -25.30 1.82
C VAL A 54 -14.20 -24.01 1.53
N ALA A 55 -14.91 -23.44 2.51
CA ALA A 55 -15.62 -22.18 2.33
C ALA A 55 -14.69 -21.01 1.94
N LYS A 56 -13.48 -20.96 2.52
CA LYS A 56 -12.46 -19.97 2.15
C LYS A 56 -11.99 -20.16 0.71
N LEU A 57 -11.72 -21.41 0.31
CA LEU A 57 -11.35 -21.74 -1.07
C LEU A 57 -12.44 -21.29 -2.06
N MET A 58 -13.71 -21.56 -1.76
CA MET A 58 -14.84 -21.18 -2.61
C MET A 58 -15.04 -19.66 -2.73
N ARG A 59 -14.67 -18.89 -1.70
CA ARG A 59 -14.73 -17.42 -1.71
C ARG A 59 -13.56 -16.78 -2.45
N CYS A 60 -12.42 -17.45 -2.52
CA CYS A 60 -11.32 -17.00 -3.34
C CYS A 60 -11.74 -17.15 -4.80
N GLN A 61 -12.15 -16.04 -5.43
CA GLN A 61 -12.32 -16.03 -6.88
C GLN A 61 -11.03 -16.50 -7.52
N PRO A 62 -11.11 -17.36 -8.56
CA PRO A 62 -9.94 -17.62 -9.39
C PRO A 62 -9.45 -16.26 -9.89
N VAL A 63 -8.22 -15.93 -9.52
CA VAL A 63 -7.49 -14.78 -10.03
C VAL A 63 -7.64 -14.80 -11.54
N ALA A 64 -8.19 -13.73 -12.12
CA ALA A 64 -8.53 -13.68 -13.54
C ALA A 64 -7.32 -14.11 -14.39
N PRO A 65 -7.53 -14.86 -15.49
CA PRO A 65 -6.44 -15.28 -16.36
C PRO A 65 -5.65 -14.05 -16.82
N GLY A 66 -4.38 -13.96 -16.42
CA GLY A 66 -3.50 -12.80 -16.67
C GLY A 66 -2.95 -12.13 -15.41
N PHE A 67 -3.52 -12.36 -14.24
CA PHE A 67 -2.93 -11.91 -12.98
C PHE A 67 -1.95 -12.98 -12.45
N ARG A 68 -0.66 -12.65 -12.45
CA ARG A 68 0.40 -13.47 -11.84
C ARG A 68 0.09 -13.68 -10.36
N ARG A 69 -0.05 -14.93 -9.93
CA ARG A 69 -0.04 -15.26 -8.50
C ARG A 69 1.30 -14.78 -7.94
N TYR A 70 1.30 -14.27 -6.71
CA TYR A 70 2.48 -13.77 -5.97
C TYR A 70 3.64 -14.79 -5.76
N ASP A 71 3.63 -15.92 -6.47
CA ASP A 71 4.70 -16.91 -6.53
C ASP A 71 5.87 -16.46 -7.41
N ASP A 72 5.70 -15.40 -8.21
CA ASP A 72 6.81 -14.65 -8.81
C ASP A 72 7.50 -13.79 -7.72
N ARG A 73 8.05 -14.46 -6.71
CA ARG A 73 8.93 -13.80 -5.75
C ARG A 73 10.19 -13.39 -6.50
N VAL A 74 10.29 -12.10 -6.79
CA VAL A 74 11.53 -11.47 -7.25
C VAL A 74 12.65 -11.95 -6.33
N THR A 75 13.64 -12.62 -6.89
CA THR A 75 14.76 -13.13 -6.09
C THR A 75 15.48 -11.94 -5.45
N ARG A 76 16.11 -12.14 -4.29
CA ARG A 76 16.86 -11.06 -3.61
C ARG A 76 17.91 -10.42 -4.53
N ALA A 77 18.46 -11.19 -5.47
CA ALA A 77 19.39 -10.73 -6.49
C ALA A 77 18.73 -9.83 -7.55
N GLU A 78 17.57 -10.24 -8.09
CA GLU A 78 16.80 -9.42 -9.04
C GLU A 78 16.31 -8.11 -8.41
N PHE A 79 15.93 -8.15 -7.12
CA PHE A 79 15.55 -6.96 -6.38
C PHE A 79 16.72 -5.99 -6.20
N ALA A 80 17.91 -6.51 -5.87
CA ALA A 80 19.12 -5.69 -5.75
C ALA A 80 19.54 -5.07 -7.10
N ALA A 81 19.42 -5.83 -8.19
CA ALA A 81 19.69 -5.33 -9.55
C ALA A 81 18.74 -4.17 -9.93
N ARG A 82 17.44 -4.34 -9.67
CA ARG A 82 16.43 -3.28 -9.88
C ARG A 82 16.66 -2.05 -9.00
N LEU A 83 17.11 -2.24 -7.77
CA LEU A 83 17.47 -1.12 -6.89
C LEU A 83 18.70 -0.36 -7.37
N ALA A 84 19.66 -1.03 -8.04
CA ALA A 84 20.83 -0.39 -8.59
C ALA A 84 20.54 0.45 -9.86
N GLU A 85 19.44 0.17 -10.56
CA GLU A 85 18.98 0.97 -11.70
C GLU A 85 18.41 2.34 -11.29
N LEU A 86 18.02 2.50 -10.02
CA LEU A 86 17.49 3.77 -9.52
C LEU A 86 18.62 4.77 -9.31
N PRO A 87 18.49 6.02 -9.79
CA PRO A 87 19.46 7.05 -9.51
C PRO A 87 19.57 7.26 -8.00
N HIS A 88 20.78 7.55 -7.52
CA HIS A 88 21.01 7.85 -6.12
C HIS A 88 20.22 9.12 -5.75
N ASP A 89 19.27 8.99 -4.83
CA ASP A 89 18.38 10.06 -4.42
C ASP A 89 18.95 10.73 -3.16
N ASP A 90 19.61 11.87 -3.37
CA ASP A 90 20.24 12.68 -2.31
C ASP A 90 19.23 13.49 -1.49
N ARG A 91 17.92 13.35 -1.74
CA ARG A 91 16.90 14.06 -0.98
C ARG A 91 16.79 13.50 0.44
N ASP A 92 16.51 14.39 1.39
CA ASP A 92 16.21 14.02 2.78
C ASP A 92 15.06 13.01 2.85
N LEU A 93 15.10 12.10 3.85
CA LEU A 93 14.09 11.04 4.03
C LEU A 93 12.65 11.58 3.99
N THR A 94 12.42 12.73 4.60
CA THR A 94 11.12 13.40 4.61
C THR A 94 10.68 13.83 3.21
N ALA A 95 11.60 14.38 2.40
CA ALA A 95 11.33 14.78 1.02
C ALA A 95 11.16 13.57 0.08
N ARG A 96 11.81 12.44 0.37
CA ARG A 96 11.63 11.19 -0.36
C ARG A 96 10.27 10.56 -0.13
N VAL A 97 9.75 10.62 1.10
CA VAL A 97 8.48 9.97 1.49
C VAL A 97 7.28 10.89 1.21
N LEU A 98 7.40 12.18 1.50
CA LEU A 98 6.29 13.14 1.42
C LEU A 98 6.35 14.04 0.17
N GLY A 99 7.40 13.88 -0.65
CA GLY A 99 7.73 14.81 -1.72
C GLY A 99 8.34 16.10 -1.18
N ASP A 100 8.79 16.98 -2.08
CA ASP A 100 9.35 18.27 -1.66
C ASP A 100 8.27 19.16 -1.03
N PRO A 101 8.57 19.93 0.02
CA PRO A 101 7.60 20.87 0.57
C PRO A 101 7.14 21.85 -0.52
N VAL A 102 5.84 22.13 -0.57
CA VAL A 102 5.22 22.97 -1.62
C VAL A 102 5.90 24.34 -1.77
N PHE A 103 6.40 24.89 -0.66
CA PHE A 103 7.15 26.15 -0.64
C PHE A 103 8.53 26.05 -1.32
N ALA A 104 9.23 24.91 -1.22
CA ALA A 104 10.49 24.70 -1.92
C ALA A 104 10.26 24.48 -3.42
N ARG A 105 9.17 23.79 -3.79
CA ARG A 105 8.79 23.58 -5.21
C ARG A 105 8.51 24.89 -5.93
N SER A 106 7.81 25.82 -5.27
CA SER A 106 7.49 27.14 -5.83
C SER A 106 8.71 28.08 -5.89
N ALA A 107 9.66 27.95 -4.96
CA ALA A 107 10.93 28.68 -5.01
C ALA A 107 11.86 28.16 -6.13
N ALA A 108 11.98 26.83 -6.30
CA ALA A 108 12.78 26.23 -7.36
C ALA A 108 12.24 26.55 -8.76
N ALA A 109 10.92 26.51 -8.95
CA ALA A 109 10.27 26.91 -10.20
C ALA A 109 10.44 28.42 -10.53
N LYS A 110 10.46 29.29 -9.50
CA LYS A 110 10.79 30.71 -9.68
C LYS A 110 12.27 30.92 -10.04
N ALA A 111 13.17 30.17 -9.43
CA ALA A 111 14.61 30.26 -9.71
C ALA A 111 14.98 29.78 -11.12
N SER A 112 14.30 28.73 -11.64
CA SER A 112 14.47 28.28 -13.03
C SER A 112 13.83 29.23 -14.07
N THR A 113 13.08 30.23 -13.62
CA THR A 113 12.42 31.25 -14.46
C THR A 113 13.13 32.61 -14.32
N SER A 114 14.46 32.64 -14.33
CA SER A 114 15.19 33.87 -14.66
C SER A 114 15.28 34.00 -16.19
N PRO A 115 15.13 35.22 -16.73
CA PRO A 115 14.65 35.41 -18.09
C PRO A 115 15.70 34.98 -19.11
N ALA A 116 15.29 34.08 -20.00
CA ALA A 116 15.96 33.92 -21.28
C ALA A 116 16.05 35.31 -21.94
N ASN A 117 17.28 35.73 -22.16
CA ASN A 117 17.66 36.94 -22.84
C ASN A 117 17.16 36.82 -24.30
N PHE A 118 15.93 37.25 -24.57
CA PHE A 118 15.43 37.33 -25.95
C PHE A 118 16.06 38.56 -26.61
N PRO A 119 16.78 38.41 -27.73
CA PRO A 119 17.25 39.58 -28.47
C PRO A 119 16.04 40.34 -29.01
N VAL A 120 15.88 41.57 -28.54
CA VAL A 120 14.91 42.53 -29.06
C VAL A 120 15.38 42.96 -30.45
N SER A 121 14.73 42.44 -31.49
CA SER A 121 14.81 43.03 -32.85
C SER A 121 13.72 44.09 -33.01
N PRO A 122 14.06 45.33 -33.42
CA PRO A 122 13.09 46.41 -33.54
C PRO A 122 12.56 46.46 -34.97
N SER A 123 11.28 46.17 -35.20
CA SER A 123 10.59 46.66 -36.40
C SER A 123 9.10 46.32 -36.38
N GLY A 124 8.25 47.34 -36.47
CA GLY A 124 6.89 47.18 -37.00
C GLY A 124 5.80 47.75 -36.12
N THR A 125 5.73 49.08 -36.01
CA THR A 125 4.49 49.80 -35.69
C THR A 125 3.35 49.35 -36.60
N ARG A 126 2.38 48.58 -36.07
CA ARG A 126 1.06 48.44 -36.70
C ARG A 126 0.05 49.25 -35.90
N LYS A 127 -0.34 50.39 -36.50
CA LYS A 127 -1.52 51.17 -36.13
C LYS A 127 -2.75 50.26 -36.15
N ILE A 128 -3.44 50.14 -35.02
CA ILE A 128 -4.77 49.57 -34.98
C ILE A 128 -5.73 50.72 -35.30
N SER A 129 -6.28 50.74 -36.50
CA SER A 129 -7.36 51.64 -36.89
C SER A 129 -8.67 51.16 -36.25
N LEU A 130 -9.23 51.99 -35.39
CA LEU A 130 -10.59 51.85 -34.85
C LEU A 130 -11.60 52.07 -35.97
N SER A 131 -12.42 51.06 -36.26
CA SER A 131 -13.65 51.21 -37.06
C SER A 131 -14.86 51.01 -36.16
N SER A 132 -15.63 52.09 -36.00
CA SER A 132 -16.88 52.18 -35.24
C SER A 132 -17.99 51.26 -35.81
N PRO A 133 -18.96 50.82 -35.00
CA PRO A 133 -20.11 50.06 -35.49
C PRO A 133 -21.20 51.00 -36.02
N SER A 134 -21.59 50.81 -37.29
CA SER A 134 -22.79 51.42 -37.85
C SER A 134 -24.00 50.54 -37.57
N SER A 135 -24.91 51.11 -36.79
CA SER A 135 -26.31 50.73 -36.62
C SER A 135 -27.04 50.76 -37.97
N THR A 136 -27.87 49.75 -38.24
CA THR A 136 -28.93 49.85 -39.25
C THR A 136 -30.14 49.03 -38.81
N CYS A 137 -31.30 49.63 -39.12
CA CYS A 137 -32.68 49.35 -38.80
C CYS A 137 -33.17 47.90 -38.92
#